data_AF-A0A438IIW3-F1
#
_entry.id   AF-A0A438IIW3-F1
#
_cell.length_a   1.000
_cell.length_b   1.000
_cell.length_c   1.000
_cell.angle_alpha   90.00
_cell.angle_beta   90.00
_cell.angle_gamma   90.00
#
_symmetry.space_group_name_H-M   'P 1'
#
loop_
_entity.id
_entity.type
_entity.pdbx_description
1 polymer ?
#
loop_
_entity_poly.entity_id
_entity_poly.type
_entity_poly.pdbx_seq_one_letter_code
_entity_poly.pdbx_strand_id
1 'polypeptide(L)'
;MKEKGFKEMLKGWWQGFNFNGTYSFILTEKLKALKTNLKIWNKDVFGKVGVNKRLALDKVGVIKSAKSFIRAGVKRLERRLGRISRSRR
;
A
#
# COMPACT_ATOMS: atom_id res chain seq x y z
N MET A 1 -11.85 -11.28 -5.82
CA MET A 1 -12.75 -10.74 -4.77
C MET A 1 -13.52 -9.56 -5.35
N LYS A 2 -14.66 -9.78 -5.99
CA LYS A 2 -15.29 -8.70 -6.76
C LYS A 2 -16.79 -8.71 -6.49
N GLU A 3 -17.25 -7.67 -5.79
CA GLU A 3 -18.65 -7.29 -5.55
C GLU A 3 -19.53 -8.16 -4.63
N LYS A 4 -19.65 -9.48 -4.83
CA LYS A 4 -20.60 -10.32 -4.04
C LYS A 4 -20.32 -10.27 -2.53
N GLY A 5 -19.07 -10.48 -2.12
CA GLY A 5 -18.69 -10.44 -0.70
C GLY A 5 -18.84 -9.05 -0.05
N PHE A 6 -18.76 -7.96 -0.84
CA PHE A 6 -18.98 -6.61 -0.31
C PHE A 6 -20.46 -6.36 -0.03
N LYS A 7 -21.35 -6.79 -0.95
CA LYS A 7 -22.80 -6.68 -0.79
C LYS A 7 -23.31 -7.53 0.39
N GLU A 8 -22.79 -8.74 0.55
CA GLU A 8 -23.12 -9.62 1.68
C GLU A 8 -22.70 -9.02 3.03
N MET A 9 -21.49 -8.46 3.10
CA MET A 9 -20.99 -7.76 4.29
C MET A 9 -21.86 -6.55 4.66
N LEU A 10 -22.20 -5.70 3.69
CA LEU A 10 -23.08 -4.55 3.91
C LEU A 10 -24.46 -4.98 4.43
N LYS A 11 -25.03 -6.04 3.84
CA LYS A 11 -26.31 -6.60 4.27
C LYS A 11 -26.24 -7.11 5.71
N GLY A 12 -25.16 -7.80 6.07
CA GLY A 12 -24.92 -8.25 7.44
C GLY A 12 -24.89 -7.10 8.44
N TRP A 13 -24.14 -6.03 8.17
CA TRP A 13 -24.12 -4.85 9.04
C TRP A 13 -25.49 -4.18 9.13
N TRP A 14 -26.17 -3.99 7.99
CA TRP A 14 -27.47 -3.34 7.95
C TRP A 14 -28.54 -4.06 8.77
N GLN A 15 -28.53 -5.39 8.71
CA GLN A 15 -29.45 -6.26 9.47
C GLN A 15 -29.07 -6.35 10.95
N GLY A 16 -27.77 -6.27 11.29
CA GLY A 16 -27.30 -6.29 12.68
C GLY A 16 -27.55 -5.00 13.46
N PHE A 17 -27.84 -3.89 12.77
CA PHE A 17 -28.17 -2.63 13.43
C PHE A 17 -29.58 -2.66 14.04
N ASN A 18 -29.65 -2.52 15.36
CA ASN A 18 -30.89 -2.35 16.11
C ASN A 18 -30.91 -0.99 16.80
N PHE A 19 -31.90 -0.18 16.44
CA PHE A 19 -32.16 1.15 17.00
C PHE A 19 -33.65 1.28 17.26
N ASN A 20 -34.01 2.02 18.31
CA ASN A 20 -35.40 2.26 18.69
C ASN A 20 -35.76 3.73 18.44
N GLY A 21 -37.01 4.01 18.06
CA GLY A 21 -37.51 5.37 17.82
C GLY A 21 -38.38 5.46 16.57
N THR A 22 -38.55 6.68 16.05
CA THR A 22 -39.27 6.89 14.79
C THR A 22 -38.50 6.29 13.62
N TYR A 23 -39.20 5.93 12.54
CA TYR A 23 -38.56 5.39 11.33
C TYR A 23 -37.44 6.30 10.79
N SER A 24 -37.66 7.62 10.79
CA SER A 24 -36.67 8.62 10.37
C SER A 24 -35.42 8.62 11.25
N PHE A 25 -35.61 8.46 12.57
CA PHE A 25 -34.49 8.36 13.52
C PHE A 25 -33.70 7.06 13.29
N ILE A 26 -34.39 5.92 13.21
CA ILE A 26 -33.79 4.61 12.99
C ILE A 26 -32.97 4.62 11.69
N LEU A 27 -33.51 5.16 10.60
CA LEU A 27 -32.80 5.26 9.33
C LEU A 27 -31.53 6.12 9.44
N THR A 28 -31.64 7.26 10.11
CA THR A 28 -30.52 8.17 10.33
C THR A 28 -29.39 7.49 11.11
N GLU A 29 -29.71 6.78 12.19
CA GLU A 29 -28.71 6.07 12.99
C GLU A 29 -28.09 4.90 12.23
N LYS A 30 -28.89 4.13 11.47
CA LYS A 30 -28.36 3.08 10.59
C LYS A 30 -27.35 3.62 9.57
N LEU A 31 -27.64 4.76 8.95
CA LEU A 31 -26.72 5.37 7.99
C LEU A 31 -25.43 5.88 8.64
N LYS A 32 -25.52 6.48 9.84
CA LYS A 32 -24.34 6.92 10.61
C LYS A 32 -23.45 5.74 11.00
N ALA A 33 -24.05 4.65 11.49
CA ALA A 33 -23.33 3.43 11.85
C ALA A 33 -22.65 2.80 10.62
N LEU A 34 -23.38 2.71 9.50
CA LEU A 34 -22.85 2.17 8.25
C LEU A 34 -21.65 2.98 7.72
N LYS A 35 -21.76 4.31 7.73
CA LYS A 35 -20.69 5.23 7.33
C LYS A 35 -19.43 5.00 8.17
N THR A 36 -19.58 4.78 9.47
CA THR A 36 -18.45 4.54 10.38
C THR A 36 -17.78 3.19 10.10
N ASN A 37 -18.56 2.12 9.97
CA ASN A 37 -18.04 0.79 9.64
C ASN A 37 -17.31 0.79 8.29
N LEU A 38 -17.84 1.48 7.29
CA LEU A 38 -17.19 1.64 5.98
C LEU A 38 -15.85 2.36 6.07
N LYS A 39 -15.73 3.41 6.90
CA LYS A 39 -14.44 4.10 7.09
C LYS A 39 -13.39 3.17 7.70
N ILE A 40 -13.76 2.39 8.71
CA ILE A 40 -12.86 1.45 9.38
C ILE A 40 -12.43 0.37 8.40
N TRP A 41 -13.39 -0.28 7.73
CA TRP A 41 -13.12 -1.32 6.75
C TRP A 41 -12.23 -0.82 5.60
N ASN A 42 -12.49 0.39 5.09
CA ASN A 42 -11.66 0.96 4.03
C ASN A 42 -10.21 1.19 4.49
N LYS A 43 -10.01 1.61 5.75
CA LYS A 43 -8.67 1.75 6.32
C LYS A 43 -7.99 0.39 6.51
N ASP A 44 -8.70 -0.62 6.99
CA ASP A 44 -8.12 -1.94 7.22
C ASP A 44 -7.75 -2.66 5.92
N VAL A 45 -8.61 -2.56 4.91
CA VAL A 45 -8.40 -3.22 3.60
C VAL A 45 -7.42 -2.43 2.75
N PHE A 46 -7.59 -1.12 2.61
CA PHE A 46 -6.81 -0.32 1.65
C PHE A 46 -5.71 0.51 2.30
N GLY A 47 -5.81 0.83 3.60
CA GLY A 47 -4.79 1.62 4.31
C GLY A 47 -3.44 0.92 4.41
N LYS A 48 -3.44 -0.38 4.71
CA LYS A 48 -2.20 -1.19 4.76
C LYS A 48 -1.56 -1.33 3.37
N VAL A 49 -2.37 -1.46 2.32
CA VAL A 49 -1.89 -1.60 0.94
C VAL A 49 -1.15 -0.34 0.49
N GLY A 50 -1.68 0.85 0.79
CA GLY A 50 -1.02 2.12 0.46
C GLY A 50 0.33 2.29 1.17
N VAL A 51 0.38 1.97 2.47
CA VAL A 51 1.63 2.02 3.26
C VAL A 51 2.65 1.01 2.75
N ASN A 52 2.25 -0.24 2.51
CA ASN A 52 3.13 -1.29 2.03
C ASN A 52 3.69 -0.98 0.64
N LYS A 53 2.88 -0.41 -0.25
CA LYS A 53 3.34 0.02 -1.58
C LYS A 53 4.41 1.09 -1.49
N ARG A 54 4.22 2.11 -0.63
CA ARG A 54 5.23 3.16 -0.40
C ARG A 54 6.53 2.57 0.14
N LEU A 55 6.46 1.76 1.20
CA LEU A 55 7.65 1.13 1.78
C LEU A 55 8.39 0.22 0.78
N ALA A 56 7.65 -0.48 -0.08
CA ALA A 56 8.24 -1.29 -1.14
C ALA A 56 8.98 -0.42 -2.18
N LEU A 57 8.39 0.71 -2.59
CA LEU A 57 9.03 1.66 -3.51
C LEU A 57 10.28 2.29 -2.90
N ASP A 58 10.24 2.66 -1.62
CA ASP A 58 11.39 3.21 -0.91
C ASP A 58 12.55 2.20 -0.87
N LYS A 59 12.27 0.94 -0.53
CA LYS A 59 13.26 -0.15 -0.55
C LYS A 59 13.87 -0.34 -1.93
N VAL A 60 13.06 -0.31 -2.99
CA VAL A 60 13.55 -0.40 -4.38
C VAL A 60 14.44 0.79 -4.73
N GLY A 61 14.11 2.00 -4.26
CA GLY A 61 14.93 3.19 -4.42
C GLY A 61 16.34 3.02 -3.83
N VAL A 62 16.43 2.56 -2.58
CA VAL A 62 17.71 2.28 -1.91
C VAL A 62 18.55 1.28 -2.70
N ILE A 63 17.94 0.17 -3.13
CA ILE A 63 18.62 -0.88 -3.91
C ILE A 63 19.11 -0.33 -5.24
N LYS A 64 18.33 0.52 -5.93
CA LYS A 64 18.72 1.15 -7.20
C LYS A 64 19.94 2.05 -7.01
N SER A 65 19.97 2.83 -5.93
CA SER A 65 21.11 3.68 -5.57
C SER A 65 22.35 2.86 -5.22
N ALA A 66 22.23 1.79 -4.44
CA ALA A 66 23.35 0.92 -4.13
C ALA A 66 23.94 0.26 -5.39
N LYS A 67 23.08 -0.23 -6.29
CA LYS A 67 23.50 -0.82 -7.58
C LYS A 67 24.23 0.18 -8.48
N SER A 68 23.79 1.44 -8.52
CA SER A 68 24.47 2.47 -9.33
C SER A 68 25.85 2.79 -8.78
N PHE A 69 25.99 2.87 -7.45
CA PHE A 69 27.28 3.08 -6.78
C PHE A 69 28.27 1.95 -7.07
N ILE A 70 27.85 0.70 -6.88
CA ILE A 70 28.70 -0.47 -7.17
C ILE A 70 29.14 -0.46 -8.65
N ARG A 71 28.20 -0.22 -9.57
CA ARG A 71 28.50 -0.14 -11.01
C ARG A 71 29.53 0.95 -11.33
N ALA A 72 29.41 2.12 -10.70
CA ALA A 72 30.37 3.20 -10.89
C ALA A 72 31.76 2.84 -10.34
N GLY A 73 31.82 2.12 -9.22
CA GLY A 73 33.04 1.56 -8.65
C GLY A 73 33.74 0.60 -9.61
N VAL A 74 33.01 -0.38 -10.14
CA VAL A 74 33.53 -1.36 -11.12
C VAL A 74 34.10 -0.66 -12.36
N LYS A 75 33.34 0.26 -12.97
CA LYS A 75 33.82 1.05 -14.12
C LYS A 75 35.08 1.87 -13.82
N ARG A 76 35.32 2.25 -12.57
CA ARG A 76 36.54 2.97 -12.17
C ARG A 76 37.73 2.01 -12.08
N LEU A 77 37.54 0.82 -11.53
CA LEU A 77 38.58 -0.20 -11.44
C LEU A 77 39.02 -0.69 -12.82
N GLU A 78 38.07 -0.98 -13.72
CA GLU A 78 38.36 -1.40 -15.10
C GLU A 78 39.21 -0.35 -15.84
N ARG A 79 38.87 0.94 -15.70
CA ARG A 79 39.66 2.04 -16.28
C ARG A 79 41.06 2.15 -15.70
N ARG A 80 41.25 1.82 -14.41
CA ARG A 80 42.58 1.81 -13.77
C ARG A 80 43.41 0.64 -14.30
N LEU A 81 42.84 -0.55 -14.35
CA LEU A 81 43.50 -1.75 -14.88
C LEU A 81 43.93 -1.54 -16.33
N GLY A 82 43.03 -1.02 -17.18
CA GLY A 82 43.35 -0.73 -18.58
C GLY A 82 44.44 0.34 -18.76
N ARG A 83 44.69 1.21 -17.77
CA ARG A 83 45.85 2.13 -17.78
C ARG A 83 47.14 1.42 -17.37
N ILE A 84 47.09 0.59 -16.33
CA ILE A 84 48.25 -0.17 -15.84
C ILE A 84 48.76 -1.12 -16.94
N SER A 85 47.86 -1.86 -17.61
CA SER A 85 48.25 -2.80 -18.66
C SER A 85 48.89 -2.12 -19.87
N ARG A 86 48.51 -0.86 -20.17
CA ARG A 86 49.12 -0.06 -21.25
C ARG A 86 50.46 0.53 -20.87
N SER A 87 50.68 0.86 -19.60
CA SER A 87 51.95 1.40 -19.11
C SER A 87 53.07 0.36 -18.97
N ARG A 88 52.72 -0.94 -18.98
CA ARG A 88 53.66 -2.07 -18.88
C ARG A 88 54.00 -2.70 -20.24
N ARG A 89 53.43 -2.17 -21.33
CA ARG A 89 53.68 -2.59 -22.70
C ARG A 89 54.52 -1.52 -23.37
#